data_AF-A0A954HKU2-F1
#
_entry.id   AF-A0A954HKU2-F1
#
_cell.length_a   1.000
_cell.length_b   1.000
_cell.length_c   1.000
_cell.angle_alpha   90.00
_cell.angle_beta   90.00
_cell.angle_gamma   90.00
#
_symmetry.space_group_name_H-M   'P 1'
#
loop_
_entity.id
_entity.type
_entity.pdbx_description
1 polymer ?
#
loop_
_entity_poly.entity_id
_entity_poly.type
_entity_poly.pdbx_seq_one_letter_code
_entity_poly.pdbx_strand_id
1 'polypeptide(L)'
;MLNFTKRILCCLALVSLAGVAEAAESIAYRLSETKEMHFDDARKAEQHLAAVKKLGCEAKIDSHGGHTDVIYRSTRWQSMEFATDELAHQWEDWLKKAGFETLHGHAADHGAGHADHAGHDHAEHSHAGHNHAAGEVEEVAYRMEQWKTIHIEDEQQTPEIIAMMKGLGCEVRSDKHAGHSDVNVRCTQWKHIELDSHKAAQGWEGWLRKQGFVVKHDH
;
A
#
# COMPACT_ATOMS: atom_id res chain seq x y z
N MET A 1 48.56 -54.72 -20.51
CA MET A 1 47.33 -54.54 -19.71
C MET A 1 47.12 -53.05 -19.51
N LEU A 2 45.97 -52.53 -19.94
CA LEU A 2 45.56 -51.13 -19.81
C LEU A 2 45.41 -50.74 -18.32
N ASN A 3 45.80 -49.52 -17.94
CA ASN A 3 45.27 -48.87 -16.75
C ASN A 3 44.81 -47.44 -17.06
N PHE A 4 43.50 -47.29 -16.98
CA PHE A 4 42.70 -46.07 -16.96
C PHE A 4 42.92 -45.30 -15.65
N THR A 5 42.91 -43.96 -15.69
CA THR A 5 42.36 -42.98 -14.71
C THR A 5 43.10 -41.64 -14.89
N LYS A 6 42.54 -40.43 -14.77
CA LYS A 6 41.21 -39.90 -14.45
C LYS A 6 41.25 -38.44 -14.93
N ARG A 7 40.39 -38.00 -15.86
CA ARG A 7 40.17 -36.57 -16.10
C ARG A 7 39.05 -36.12 -15.15
N ILE A 8 39.40 -35.30 -14.16
CA ILE A 8 38.43 -34.66 -13.28
C ILE A 8 37.84 -33.47 -14.05
N LEU A 9 36.58 -33.62 -14.48
CA LEU A 9 35.76 -32.54 -15.02
C LEU A 9 35.16 -31.79 -13.82
N CYS A 10 35.62 -30.57 -13.59
CA CYS A 10 35.06 -29.69 -12.57
C CYS A 10 33.80 -29.03 -13.16
N CYS A 11 32.62 -29.58 -12.87
CA CYS A 11 31.35 -28.92 -13.18
C CYS A 11 31.13 -27.79 -12.16
N LEU A 12 31.45 -26.57 -12.56
CA LEU A 12 30.99 -25.34 -11.90
C LEU A 12 29.48 -25.23 -12.13
N ALA A 13 28.69 -25.68 -11.15
CA ALA A 13 27.28 -25.34 -11.07
C ALA A 13 27.16 -23.89 -10.58
N LEU A 14 27.00 -22.96 -11.52
CA LEU A 14 26.54 -21.60 -11.24
C LEU A 14 25.06 -21.67 -10.84
N VAL A 15 24.80 -21.78 -9.55
CA VAL A 15 23.45 -21.56 -9.00
C VAL A 15 23.20 -20.05 -9.05
N SER A 16 22.50 -19.58 -10.07
CA SER A 16 21.93 -18.22 -10.06
C SER A 16 20.76 -18.20 -9.09
N LEU A 17 21.00 -17.74 -7.87
CA LEU A 17 19.95 -17.23 -7.00
C LEU A 17 19.54 -15.85 -7.55
N ALA A 18 18.70 -15.85 -8.58
CA ALA A 18 17.93 -14.66 -8.89
C ALA A 18 16.95 -14.47 -7.73
N GLY A 19 17.32 -13.63 -6.76
CA GLY A 19 16.39 -13.12 -5.77
C GLY A 19 15.28 -12.41 -6.53
N VAL A 20 14.07 -12.95 -6.47
CA VAL A 20 12.88 -12.18 -6.87
C VAL A 20 12.87 -11.00 -5.92
N ALA A 21 13.00 -9.77 -6.45
CA ALA A 21 12.75 -8.58 -5.64
C ALA A 21 11.28 -8.67 -5.21
N GLU A 22 11.07 -9.20 -4.01
CA GLU A 22 9.79 -9.14 -3.33
C GLU A 22 9.43 -7.65 -3.20
N ALA A 23 8.18 -7.29 -3.48
CA ALA A 23 7.73 -5.91 -3.32
C ALA A 23 8.08 -5.45 -1.89
N ALA A 24 8.91 -4.41 -1.79
CA ALA A 24 9.39 -3.94 -0.49
C ALA A 24 8.25 -3.24 0.26
N GLU A 25 7.42 -2.49 -0.47
CA GLU A 25 6.34 -1.68 0.09
C GLU A 25 5.03 -1.87 -0.68
N SER A 26 3.93 -1.56 -0.02
CA SER A 26 2.58 -1.67 -0.59
C SER A 26 1.68 -0.58 -0.04
N ILE A 27 0.85 -0.03 -0.91
CA ILE A 27 -0.20 0.93 -0.54
C ILE A 27 -1.55 0.34 -0.88
N ALA A 28 -2.42 0.26 0.12
CA ALA A 28 -3.85 0.08 -0.15
C ALA A 28 -4.49 1.45 -0.34
N TYR A 29 -5.43 1.56 -1.27
CA TYR A 29 -6.14 2.80 -1.53
C TYR A 29 -7.60 2.56 -1.89
N ARG A 30 -8.45 3.55 -1.59
CA ARG A 30 -9.84 3.58 -2.04
C ARG A 30 -10.33 5.01 -2.22
N LEU A 31 -11.43 5.16 -2.94
CA LEU A 31 -12.14 6.42 -3.12
C LEU A 31 -13.63 6.13 -2.91
N SER A 32 -14.05 6.20 -1.65
CA SER A 32 -15.39 5.85 -1.19
C SER A 32 -16.46 6.77 -1.77
N GLU A 33 -16.18 8.08 -1.79
CA GLU A 33 -17.04 9.10 -2.38
C GLU A 33 -16.84 9.21 -3.89
N THR A 34 -17.93 9.50 -4.61
CA THR A 34 -17.85 9.67 -6.07
C THR A 34 -17.17 10.99 -6.40
N LYS A 35 -16.20 10.94 -7.31
CA LYS A 35 -15.48 12.10 -7.82
C LYS A 35 -15.85 12.36 -9.27
N GLU A 36 -15.99 13.63 -9.60
CA GLU A 36 -16.24 14.12 -10.94
C GLU A 36 -15.12 15.09 -11.33
N MET A 37 -14.57 14.91 -12.53
CA MET A 37 -13.53 15.78 -13.07
C MET A 37 -13.92 16.24 -14.46
N HIS A 38 -13.96 17.56 -14.63
CA HIS A 38 -14.36 18.22 -15.85
C HIS A 38 -13.20 18.41 -16.83
N PHE A 39 -13.47 18.19 -18.12
CA PHE A 39 -12.50 18.35 -19.19
C PHE A 39 -13.13 19.06 -20.41
N ASP A 40 -12.45 20.11 -20.87
CA ASP A 40 -12.74 20.75 -22.17
C ASP A 40 -12.18 19.96 -23.36
N ASP A 41 -11.23 19.06 -23.13
CA ASP A 41 -10.58 18.22 -24.15
C ASP A 41 -10.99 16.75 -23.95
N ALA A 42 -11.80 16.24 -24.87
CA ALA A 42 -12.31 14.87 -24.85
C ALA A 42 -11.19 13.81 -24.81
N ARG A 43 -10.04 14.07 -25.45
CA ARG A 43 -8.91 13.14 -25.43
C ARG A 43 -8.26 13.10 -24.06
N LYS A 44 -8.20 14.22 -23.34
CA LYS A 44 -7.72 14.25 -21.95
C LYS A 44 -8.69 13.51 -21.02
N ALA A 45 -10.00 13.68 -21.24
CA ALA A 45 -11.02 12.92 -20.51
C ALA A 45 -10.84 11.41 -20.71
N GLU A 46 -10.65 10.95 -21.95
CA GLU A 46 -10.40 9.53 -22.25
C GLU A 46 -9.10 9.02 -21.61
N GLN A 47 -8.02 9.81 -21.64
CA GLN A 47 -6.76 9.46 -20.98
C GLN A 47 -6.95 9.32 -19.46
N HIS A 48 -7.67 10.26 -18.85
CA HIS A 48 -7.96 10.22 -17.41
C HIS A 48 -8.85 9.02 -17.07
N LEU A 49 -9.91 8.77 -17.85
CA LEU A 49 -10.78 7.60 -17.71
C LEU A 49 -9.96 6.30 -17.76
N ALA A 50 -9.04 6.18 -18.71
CA ALA A 50 -8.18 5.00 -18.83
C ALA A 50 -7.23 4.86 -17.63
N ALA A 51 -6.70 5.96 -17.12
CA ALA A 51 -5.83 5.97 -15.94
C ALA A 51 -6.58 5.51 -14.68
N VAL A 52 -7.76 6.08 -14.39
CA VAL A 52 -8.53 5.69 -13.19
C VAL A 52 -9.08 4.26 -13.29
N LYS A 53 -9.42 3.77 -14.50
CA LYS A 53 -9.76 2.36 -14.70
C LYS A 53 -8.59 1.43 -14.44
N LYS A 54 -7.35 1.82 -14.76
CA LYS A 54 -6.15 1.05 -14.41
C LYS A 54 -5.89 1.01 -12.90
N LEU A 55 -6.32 2.04 -12.17
CA LEU A 55 -6.36 2.06 -10.70
C LEU A 55 -7.54 1.24 -10.13
N GLY A 56 -8.27 0.49 -10.95
CA GLY A 56 -9.41 -0.32 -10.51
C GLY A 56 -10.67 0.47 -10.19
N CYS A 57 -10.72 1.78 -10.52
CA CYS A 57 -11.92 2.58 -10.28
C CYS A 57 -13.06 2.17 -11.22
N GLU A 58 -14.27 2.16 -10.68
CA GLU A 58 -15.51 2.22 -11.46
C GLU A 58 -15.60 3.62 -12.06
N ALA A 59 -15.54 3.74 -13.38
CA ALA A 59 -15.45 5.04 -14.04
C ALA A 59 -16.25 5.09 -15.36
N LYS A 60 -16.88 6.24 -15.60
CA LYS A 60 -17.64 6.54 -16.82
C LYS A 60 -17.33 7.96 -17.31
N ILE A 61 -17.64 8.19 -18.58
CA ILE A 61 -17.70 9.53 -19.18
C ILE A 61 -19.16 9.98 -19.19
N ASP A 62 -19.38 11.26 -18.89
CA ASP A 62 -20.62 11.97 -19.17
C ASP A 62 -20.30 13.18 -20.07
N SER A 63 -20.95 13.27 -21.23
CA SER A 63 -20.69 14.34 -22.20
C SER A 63 -21.94 15.18 -22.36
N HIS A 64 -21.86 16.45 -21.95
CA HIS A 64 -22.96 17.39 -22.04
C HIS A 64 -22.45 18.82 -22.22
N GLY A 65 -23.30 19.70 -22.77
CA GLY A 65 -22.97 21.14 -22.87
C GLY A 65 -21.67 21.49 -23.62
N GLY A 66 -21.14 20.58 -24.46
CA GLY A 66 -19.88 20.78 -25.18
C GLY A 66 -18.61 20.42 -24.42
N HIS A 67 -18.71 19.87 -23.21
CA HIS A 67 -17.59 19.38 -22.41
C HIS A 67 -17.77 17.90 -22.02
N THR A 68 -16.74 17.32 -21.41
CA THR A 68 -16.73 15.92 -20.99
C THR A 68 -16.29 15.81 -19.54
N ASP A 69 -17.11 15.16 -18.72
CA ASP A 69 -16.77 14.85 -17.34
C ASP A 69 -16.41 13.38 -17.21
N VAL A 70 -15.41 13.10 -16.37
CA VAL A 70 -15.08 11.74 -15.94
C VAL A 70 -15.56 11.58 -14.51
N ILE A 71 -16.52 10.68 -14.31
CA ILE A 71 -17.10 10.36 -13.01
C ILE A 71 -16.56 9.00 -12.58
N TYR A 72 -15.92 8.94 -11.41
CA TYR A 72 -15.26 7.73 -10.94
C TYR A 72 -15.24 7.59 -9.42
N ARG A 73 -15.11 6.34 -8.96
CA ARG A 73 -14.95 5.97 -7.55
C ARG A 73 -14.25 4.61 -7.43
N SER A 74 -13.77 4.29 -6.24
CA SER A 74 -13.28 2.96 -5.89
C SER A 74 -13.72 2.63 -4.48
N THR A 75 -14.93 2.08 -4.32
CA THR A 75 -15.53 1.86 -3.00
C THR A 75 -14.82 0.77 -2.20
N ARG A 76 -14.13 -0.13 -2.89
CA ARG A 76 -13.40 -1.26 -2.31
C ARG A 76 -11.92 -0.95 -2.32
N TRP A 77 -11.21 -1.35 -1.27
CA TRP A 77 -9.76 -1.23 -1.24
C TRP A 77 -9.11 -1.97 -2.39
N GLN A 78 -8.24 -1.25 -3.10
CA GLN A 78 -7.27 -1.78 -4.05
C GLN A 78 -5.89 -1.71 -3.42
N SER A 79 -4.92 -2.45 -3.94
CA SER A 79 -3.52 -2.34 -3.50
C SER A 79 -2.56 -2.29 -4.68
N MET A 80 -1.46 -1.58 -4.49
CA MET A 80 -0.33 -1.56 -5.41
C MET A 80 0.98 -1.79 -4.66
N GLU A 81 1.90 -2.45 -5.34
CA GLU A 81 3.19 -2.90 -4.82
C GLU A 81 4.32 -2.07 -5.43
N PHE A 82 5.31 -1.71 -4.61
CA PHE A 82 6.44 -0.88 -5.01
C PHE A 82 7.77 -1.53 -4.65
N ALA A 83 8.76 -1.25 -5.47
CA ALA A 83 10.12 -1.74 -5.25
C ALA A 83 10.86 -0.97 -4.14
N THR A 84 10.44 0.26 -3.83
CA THR A 84 11.13 1.16 -2.90
C THR A 84 10.13 2.01 -2.13
N ASP A 85 10.46 2.33 -0.88
CA ASP A 85 9.69 3.20 0.00
C ASP A 85 9.47 4.61 -0.59
N GLU A 86 10.51 5.26 -1.11
CA GLU A 86 10.39 6.56 -1.80
C GLU A 86 9.31 6.58 -2.89
N LEU A 87 9.19 5.50 -3.66
CA LEU A 87 8.17 5.40 -4.71
C LEU A 87 6.79 5.20 -4.10
N ALA A 88 6.68 4.41 -3.04
CA ALA A 88 5.43 4.27 -2.30
C ALA A 88 4.99 5.65 -1.76
N HIS A 89 5.83 6.41 -1.06
CA HIS A 89 5.47 7.76 -0.60
C HIS A 89 5.03 8.68 -1.72
N GLN A 90 5.72 8.71 -2.86
CA GLN A 90 5.30 9.53 -4.01
C GLN A 90 3.88 9.18 -4.50
N TRP A 91 3.55 7.88 -4.52
CA TRP A 91 2.21 7.43 -4.89
C TRP A 91 1.17 7.68 -3.79
N GLU A 92 1.53 7.48 -2.53
CA GLU A 92 0.67 7.81 -1.39
C GLU A 92 0.27 9.29 -1.42
N ASP A 93 1.26 10.17 -1.56
CA ASP A 93 1.08 11.61 -1.68
C ASP A 93 0.15 11.97 -2.83
N TRP A 94 0.37 11.37 -3.99
CA TRP A 94 -0.45 11.62 -5.17
C TRP A 94 -1.88 11.13 -4.94
N LEU A 95 -2.07 9.95 -4.36
CA LEU A 95 -3.37 9.37 -4.04
C LEU A 95 -4.13 10.25 -3.05
N LYS A 96 -3.49 10.66 -1.94
CA LYS A 96 -4.07 11.59 -0.95
C LYS A 96 -4.46 12.92 -1.59
N LYS A 97 -3.57 13.54 -2.39
CA LYS A 97 -3.86 14.78 -3.14
C LYS A 97 -5.02 14.60 -4.14
N ALA A 98 -5.15 13.41 -4.72
CA ALA A 98 -6.26 13.06 -5.59
C ALA A 98 -7.57 12.75 -4.84
N GLY A 99 -7.54 12.72 -3.50
CA GLY A 99 -8.70 12.50 -2.62
C GLY A 99 -8.96 11.04 -2.27
N PHE A 100 -8.02 10.15 -2.54
CA PHE A 100 -8.11 8.76 -2.10
C PHE A 100 -7.75 8.64 -0.62
N GLU A 101 -8.42 7.72 0.06
CA GLU A 101 -7.97 7.18 1.35
C GLU A 101 -6.83 6.20 1.07
N THR A 102 -5.77 6.21 1.88
CA THR A 102 -4.62 5.30 1.75
C THR A 102 -4.32 4.57 3.05
N LEU A 103 -3.72 3.37 2.94
CA LEU A 103 -3.08 2.64 4.03
C LEU A 103 -1.68 2.24 3.57
N HIS A 104 -0.69 2.65 4.34
CA HIS A 104 0.71 2.38 4.06
C HIS A 104 1.44 2.04 5.36
N GLY A 105 1.82 0.77 5.53
CA GLY A 105 2.45 0.25 6.72
C GLY A 105 3.97 0.41 6.70
N HIS A 106 4.48 1.45 7.37
CA HIS A 106 5.90 1.75 7.46
C HIS A 106 6.61 0.83 8.44
N ALA A 107 7.87 0.47 8.16
CA ALA A 107 8.72 -0.24 9.13
C ALA A 107 8.93 0.61 10.41
N ALA A 108 9.09 -0.02 11.57
CA ALA A 108 9.22 0.70 12.84
C ALA A 108 10.49 1.58 12.97
N ASP A 109 11.51 1.33 12.17
CA ASP A 109 12.75 2.13 12.11
C ASP A 109 12.67 3.27 11.06
N HIS A 110 11.56 3.35 10.32
CA HIS A 110 11.38 4.31 9.23
C HIS A 110 11.15 5.77 9.69
N GLY A 111 11.19 6.04 11.00
CA GLY A 111 11.09 7.37 11.62
C GLY A 111 12.33 7.83 12.43
N ALA A 112 13.37 6.99 12.59
CA ALA A 112 14.57 7.34 13.37
C ALA A 112 15.64 8.14 12.58
N GLY A 113 15.26 8.68 11.42
CA GLY A 113 16.13 9.36 10.46
C GLY A 113 15.86 10.85 10.25
N HIS A 114 14.87 11.45 10.92
CA HIS A 114 14.80 12.91 11.01
C HIS A 114 15.75 13.40 12.09
N ALA A 115 17.06 13.26 11.80
CA ALA A 115 18.09 13.97 12.54
C ALA A 115 17.72 15.46 12.52
N ASP A 116 17.59 16.02 13.72
CA ASP A 116 17.42 17.44 13.98
C ASP A 116 18.18 18.28 12.96
N HIS A 117 17.46 18.99 12.08
CA HIS A 117 18.06 20.05 11.28
C HIS A 117 18.29 21.28 12.17
N ALA A 118 19.09 21.10 13.21
CA ALA A 118 19.76 22.18 13.93
C ALA A 118 20.92 22.67 13.05
N GLY A 119 20.61 23.65 12.21
CA GLY A 119 21.59 24.50 11.53
C GLY A 119 21.92 24.08 10.10
N HIS A 120 21.19 24.66 9.15
CA HIS A 120 21.80 25.21 7.94
C HIS A 120 20.94 26.36 7.43
N ASP A 121 21.49 27.56 7.52
CA ASP A 121 20.91 28.79 7.02
C ASP A 121 21.19 28.85 5.52
N HIS A 122 20.22 28.45 4.70
CA HIS A 122 20.26 28.66 3.25
C HIS A 122 18.91 29.16 2.76
N ALA A 123 18.93 30.44 2.38
CA ALA A 123 17.94 31.06 1.54
C ALA A 123 17.70 30.22 0.26
N GLU A 124 16.42 30.12 -0.12
CA GLU A 124 15.93 29.67 -1.42
C GLU A 124 16.08 28.17 -1.78
N HIS A 125 15.47 27.28 -1.00
CA HIS A 125 14.83 26.08 -1.56
C HIS A 125 13.51 25.79 -0.81
N SER A 126 12.39 26.00 -1.50
CA SER A 126 11.06 25.64 -0.99
C SER A 126 10.91 24.12 -1.00
N HIS A 127 11.12 23.49 0.16
CA HIS A 127 10.71 22.11 0.42
C HIS A 127 9.18 22.09 0.63
N ALA A 128 8.44 22.25 -0.47
CA ALA A 128 6.99 22.07 -0.51
C ALA A 128 6.65 20.57 -0.52
N GLY A 129 6.96 19.87 0.57
CA GLY A 129 6.69 18.44 0.74
C GLY A 129 5.90 18.07 1.98
N HIS A 130 5.92 18.90 3.03
CA HIS A 130 5.28 18.58 4.29
C HIS A 130 4.45 19.75 4.79
N ASN A 131 3.25 19.90 4.21
CA ASN A 131 2.24 20.78 4.77
C ASN A 131 1.47 19.99 5.83
N HIS A 132 2.11 19.72 6.97
CA HIS A 132 1.39 19.26 8.15
C HIS A 132 0.52 20.44 8.59
N ALA A 133 -0.79 20.34 8.34
CA ALA A 133 -1.73 21.20 9.05
C ALA A 133 -1.46 21.03 10.55
N ALA A 134 -1.56 22.12 11.32
CA ALA A 134 -1.38 22.09 12.77
C ALA A 134 -2.47 21.22 13.42
N GLY A 135 -2.19 19.93 13.51
CA GLY A 135 -2.95 18.87 14.15
C GLY A 135 -1.95 17.75 14.46
N GLU A 136 -2.03 17.20 15.66
CA GLU A 136 -1.12 16.15 16.12
C GLU A 136 -1.30 14.93 15.20
N VAL A 137 -0.27 14.62 14.41
CA VAL A 137 -0.19 13.35 13.67
C VAL A 137 -0.11 12.24 14.70
N GLU A 138 -0.97 11.24 14.56
CA GLU A 138 -1.06 10.12 15.49
C GLU A 138 -0.53 8.86 14.84
N GLU A 139 0.21 8.05 15.60
CA GLU A 139 0.81 6.82 15.10
C GLU A 139 0.25 5.61 15.83
N VAL A 140 -0.19 4.62 15.05
CA VAL A 140 -0.57 3.30 15.58
C VAL A 140 0.39 2.26 15.06
N ALA A 141 1.22 1.73 15.96
CA ALA A 141 2.15 0.65 15.66
C ALA A 141 1.51 -0.72 15.95
N TYR A 142 1.73 -1.69 15.06
CA TYR A 142 1.12 -3.01 15.13
C TYR A 142 2.05 -4.13 14.67
N ARG A 143 1.72 -5.35 15.10
CA ARG A 143 2.43 -6.58 14.73
C ARG A 143 1.56 -7.81 14.92
N MET A 144 1.80 -8.85 14.11
CA MET A 144 1.15 -10.17 14.20
C MET A 144 2.17 -11.26 13.83
N GLU A 145 2.94 -11.76 14.81
CA GLU A 145 4.04 -12.69 14.53
C GLU A 145 3.57 -14.05 14.00
N GLN A 146 2.45 -14.55 14.54
CA GLN A 146 1.87 -15.83 14.15
C GLN A 146 0.87 -15.63 13.03
N TRP A 147 0.81 -16.60 12.11
CA TRP A 147 -0.24 -16.63 11.10
C TRP A 147 -1.61 -16.65 11.75
N LYS A 148 -2.48 -15.77 11.29
CA LYS A 148 -3.90 -15.78 11.63
C LYS A 148 -4.73 -15.97 10.38
N THR A 149 -5.64 -16.92 10.44
CA THR A 149 -6.64 -17.15 9.40
C THR A 149 -7.84 -16.24 9.65
N ILE A 150 -8.20 -15.47 8.63
CA ILE A 150 -9.44 -14.71 8.54
C ILE A 150 -10.34 -15.51 7.60
N HIS A 151 -11.39 -16.09 8.17
CA HIS A 151 -12.40 -16.81 7.41
C HIS A 151 -13.35 -15.81 6.77
N ILE A 152 -13.51 -15.87 5.45
CA ILE A 152 -14.36 -14.95 4.70
C ILE A 152 -15.53 -15.74 4.11
N GLU A 153 -16.72 -15.51 4.67
CA GLU A 153 -17.96 -16.16 4.23
C GLU A 153 -18.36 -15.70 2.81
N ASP A 154 -18.25 -14.40 2.55
CA ASP A 154 -18.51 -13.80 1.23
C ASP A 154 -17.20 -13.65 0.46
N GLU A 155 -16.92 -14.57 -0.47
CA GLU A 155 -15.70 -14.55 -1.29
C GLU A 155 -15.48 -13.20 -1.99
N GLN A 156 -16.54 -12.43 -2.26
CA GLN A 156 -16.40 -11.11 -2.88
C GLN A 156 -15.60 -10.15 -2.01
N GLN A 157 -15.57 -10.30 -0.68
CA GLN A 157 -14.82 -9.45 0.27
C GLN A 157 -13.32 -9.79 0.31
N THR A 158 -12.93 -10.97 -0.18
CA THR A 158 -11.56 -11.47 -0.11
C THR A 158 -10.53 -10.51 -0.72
N PRO A 159 -10.72 -9.96 -1.95
CA PRO A 159 -9.74 -9.05 -2.54
C PRO A 159 -9.54 -7.77 -1.70
N GLU A 160 -10.60 -7.28 -1.06
CA GLU A 160 -10.55 -6.07 -0.24
C GLU A 160 -9.75 -6.30 1.04
N ILE A 161 -9.96 -7.42 1.73
CA ILE A 161 -9.16 -7.79 2.90
C ILE A 161 -7.69 -8.01 2.52
N ILE A 162 -7.43 -8.69 1.40
CA ILE A 162 -6.05 -8.88 0.90
C ILE A 162 -5.40 -7.52 0.62
N ALA A 163 -6.09 -6.62 -0.07
CA ALA A 163 -5.58 -5.29 -0.39
C ALA A 163 -5.23 -4.50 0.87
N MET A 164 -6.14 -4.43 1.84
CA MET A 164 -5.90 -3.75 3.13
C MET A 164 -4.70 -4.34 3.86
N MET A 165 -4.63 -5.67 3.98
CA MET A 165 -3.55 -6.33 4.71
C MET A 165 -2.18 -6.14 4.03
N LYS A 166 -2.14 -6.14 2.69
CA LYS A 166 -0.94 -5.76 1.94
C LYS A 166 -0.56 -4.30 2.18
N GLY A 167 -1.51 -3.37 2.15
CA GLY A 167 -1.25 -1.95 2.46
C GLY A 167 -0.72 -1.73 3.87
N LEU A 168 -1.13 -2.56 4.83
CA LEU A 168 -0.57 -2.59 6.19
C LEU A 168 0.80 -3.29 6.26
N GLY A 169 1.45 -3.58 5.14
CA GLY A 169 2.75 -4.25 5.07
C GLY A 169 2.75 -5.67 5.63
N CYS A 170 1.59 -6.34 5.66
CA CYS A 170 1.48 -7.72 6.13
C CYS A 170 1.82 -8.70 5.00
N GLU A 171 2.38 -9.85 5.37
CA GLU A 171 2.41 -11.01 4.51
C GLU A 171 1.01 -11.62 4.44
N VAL A 172 0.54 -11.89 3.22
CA VAL A 172 -0.81 -12.40 2.97
C VAL A 172 -0.76 -13.61 2.06
N ARG A 173 -1.50 -14.66 2.42
CA ARG A 173 -1.76 -15.83 1.58
C ARG A 173 -3.25 -16.11 1.59
N SER A 174 -3.78 -16.63 0.49
CA SER A 174 -5.20 -16.98 0.41
C SER A 174 -5.37 -18.37 -0.16
N ASP A 175 -6.25 -19.15 0.46
CA ASP A 175 -6.61 -20.49 0.00
C ASP A 175 -8.13 -20.56 -0.20
N LYS A 176 -8.54 -21.09 -1.35
CA LYS A 176 -9.96 -21.34 -1.64
C LYS A 176 -10.30 -22.78 -1.33
N HIS A 177 -11.35 -23.00 -0.57
CA HIS A 177 -11.86 -24.34 -0.33
C HIS A 177 -13.35 -24.32 0.00
N ALA A 178 -14.06 -25.38 -0.40
CA ALA A 178 -15.47 -25.60 -0.07
C ALA A 178 -16.40 -24.38 -0.29
N GLY A 179 -16.14 -23.57 -1.32
CA GLY A 179 -16.97 -22.42 -1.71
C GLY A 179 -16.79 -21.16 -0.86
N HIS A 180 -15.75 -21.09 -0.03
CA HIS A 180 -15.32 -19.89 0.67
C HIS A 180 -13.79 -19.70 0.55
N SER A 181 -13.32 -18.53 0.99
CA SER A 181 -11.91 -18.18 0.97
C SER A 181 -11.40 -17.91 2.38
N ASP A 182 -10.25 -18.47 2.69
CA ASP A 182 -9.50 -18.15 3.90
C ASP A 182 -8.33 -17.25 3.52
N VAL A 183 -8.14 -16.17 4.29
CA VAL A 183 -7.00 -15.28 4.16
C VAL A 183 -6.11 -15.45 5.38
N ASN A 184 -4.92 -15.98 5.17
CA ASN A 184 -3.90 -16.11 6.19
C ASN A 184 -3.01 -14.85 6.16
N VAL A 185 -2.91 -14.18 7.30
CA VAL A 185 -2.17 -12.93 7.46
C VAL A 185 -1.15 -13.08 8.56
N ARG A 186 0.03 -12.48 8.38
CA ARG A 186 0.95 -12.18 9.48
C ARG A 186 1.72 -10.90 9.19
N CYS A 187 2.26 -10.28 10.24
CA CYS A 187 3.15 -9.14 10.15
C CYS A 187 4.23 -9.33 11.22
N THR A 188 5.38 -9.92 10.84
CA THR A 188 6.40 -10.32 11.83
C THR A 188 7.23 -9.15 12.34
N GLN A 189 7.39 -8.11 11.51
CA GLN A 189 8.04 -6.87 11.90
C GLN A 189 7.00 -5.92 12.48
N TRP A 190 7.43 -5.04 13.39
CA TRP A 190 6.59 -3.93 13.78
C TRP A 190 6.40 -3.00 12.57
N LYS A 191 5.14 -2.69 12.30
CA LYS A 191 4.73 -1.68 11.32
C LYS A 191 3.98 -0.56 12.03
N HIS A 192 3.86 0.60 11.41
CA HIS A 192 2.99 1.68 11.89
C HIS A 192 2.24 2.34 10.74
N ILE A 193 1.14 3.01 11.07
CA ILE A 193 0.41 3.92 10.18
C ILE A 193 0.28 5.29 10.86
N GLU A 194 0.45 6.34 10.08
CA GLU A 194 0.21 7.73 10.47
C GLU A 194 -1.25 8.11 10.19
N LEU A 195 -1.87 8.87 11.11
CA LEU A 195 -3.29 9.18 11.09
C LEU A 195 -3.53 10.65 11.46
N ASP A 196 -4.46 11.28 10.77
CA ASP A 196 -4.71 12.73 10.88
C ASP A 196 -5.46 13.13 12.17
N SER A 197 -5.81 12.19 13.05
CA SER A 197 -6.48 12.50 14.32
C SER A 197 -6.47 11.36 15.32
N HIS A 198 -6.54 11.71 16.61
CA HIS A 198 -6.65 10.76 17.72
C HIS A 198 -7.85 9.81 17.56
N LYS A 199 -8.98 10.33 17.07
CA LYS A 199 -10.19 9.52 16.83
C LYS A 199 -9.95 8.46 15.75
N ALA A 200 -9.21 8.81 14.70
CA ALA A 200 -8.82 7.84 13.67
C ALA A 200 -7.87 6.78 14.25
N ALA A 201 -6.88 7.21 15.05
CA ALA A 201 -5.94 6.33 15.73
C ALA A 201 -6.64 5.32 16.66
N GLN A 202 -7.53 5.78 17.53
CA GLN A 202 -8.35 4.89 18.36
C GLN A 202 -9.20 3.91 17.55
N GLY A 203 -9.75 4.36 16.41
CA GLY A 203 -10.52 3.50 15.50
C GLY A 203 -9.66 2.37 14.93
N TRP A 204 -8.45 2.71 14.45
CA TRP A 204 -7.48 1.75 13.93
C TRP A 204 -6.95 0.81 15.01
N GLU A 205 -6.60 1.32 16.18
CA GLU A 205 -6.18 0.52 17.33
C GLU A 205 -7.24 -0.54 17.68
N GLY A 206 -8.51 -0.12 17.78
CA GLY A 206 -9.63 -1.02 18.07
C GLY A 206 -9.83 -2.09 16.97
N TRP A 207 -9.78 -1.68 15.71
CA TRP A 207 -9.92 -2.61 14.58
C TRP A 207 -8.75 -3.61 14.52
N LEU A 208 -7.51 -3.16 14.63
CA LEU A 208 -6.31 -4.00 14.60
C LEU A 208 -6.33 -5.03 15.73
N ARG A 209 -6.69 -4.62 16.96
CA ARG A 209 -6.85 -5.55 18.09
C ARG A 209 -7.94 -6.59 17.83
N LYS A 210 -9.07 -6.19 17.27
CA LYS A 210 -10.14 -7.13 16.87
C LYS A 210 -9.64 -8.14 15.83
N GLN A 211 -8.80 -7.69 14.90
CA GLN A 211 -8.11 -8.56 13.96
C GLN A 211 -6.98 -9.39 14.59
N GLY A 212 -6.65 -9.22 15.86
CA GLY A 212 -5.67 -10.03 16.60
C GLY A 212 -4.23 -9.54 16.51
N PHE A 213 -4.02 -8.30 16.05
CA PHE A 213 -2.72 -7.66 16.14
C PHE A 213 -2.40 -7.31 17.60
N VAL A 214 -1.12 -7.35 17.95
CA VAL A 214 -0.58 -6.61 19.09
C VAL A 214 -0.39 -5.17 18.64
N VAL A 215 -0.88 -4.21 19.42
CA VAL A 215 -0.93 -2.79 19.04
C VAL A 215 -0.30 -1.92 20.13
N LYS A 216 0.45 -0.90 19.72
CA LYS A 216 0.95 0.21 20.54
C LYS A 216 0.44 1.53 19.94
N HIS A 217 -0.04 2.41 20.79
CA HIS A 217 -0.51 3.74 20.46
C HIS A 217 -0.27 4.57 21.72
N ASP A 218 0.68 5.51 21.66
CA ASP A 218 0.98 6.38 22.78
C ASP A 218 0.04 7.59 22.69
N HIS A 219 -0.69 7.88 23.78
CA HIS A 219 -1.70 8.93 23.88
C HIS A 219 -1.14 10.20 24.55
#